data_AF-A0A1M6VKA2-F1
#
_entry.id   AF-A0A1M6VKA2-F1
#
_cell.length_a   1.000
_cell.length_b   1.000
_cell.length_c   1.000
_cell.angle_alpha   90.00
_cell.angle_beta   90.00
_cell.angle_gamma   90.00
#
_symmetry.space_group_name_H-M   'P 1'
#
loop_
_entity.id
_entity.type
_entity.pdbx_description
1 polymer ?
#
loop_
_entity_poly.entity_id
_entity_poly.type
_entity_poly.pdbx_seq_one_letter_code
_entity_poly.pdbx_strand_id
1 'polypeptide(L)'
;MTELQRLLLAYDEHRAAGRACALASVVDVAGSAYRRPGARMLVTDEGQLTGAISGGCLEGDARQRARRTIRQGRPTVVTYDSTDPDDDLQFGAALGCQGIVQILLEPLDFQNPDNPVELLRRWAAGVQAPAVVATVFGTAGPESGVQVGQRLLLTSDQAEQGTLPTQAALYPQILTDARAALAAGQPATRHYAAGSGTVRVSLEVLRPPVRLTVYGAGNDVQPLVRLAAGLGWQVRVLDGRPAQAQPARFPEADDVRVLPLAQVPDELHDGSFALLMTHNYYYDLAVLQHLLPARSARYIGLLGPRKKYERLLDDLRNTTPDAAEQLQGRIHSPIGLNLGAETPEEIALSIVAEIQAVLTGRPAGFLRDSPHPIHPPLHANAPLVAEGRVDAVCGL
;
A
#
# COMPACT_ATOMS: atom_id res chain seq x y z
N MET A 1 3.68 -0.94 3.16
CA MET A 1 4.88 -1.18 2.31
C MET A 1 5.67 -2.42 2.70
N THR A 2 5.42 -3.01 3.88
CA THR A 2 6.08 -4.24 4.37
C THR A 2 6.03 -5.41 3.39
N GLU A 3 4.89 -5.64 2.73
CA GLU A 3 4.77 -6.75 1.78
C GLU A 3 5.69 -6.59 0.56
N LEU A 4 5.77 -5.38 -0.03
CA LEU A 4 6.66 -5.12 -1.15
C LEU A 4 8.13 -5.25 -0.74
N GLN A 5 8.50 -4.73 0.44
CA GLN A 5 9.87 -4.87 0.96
C GLN A 5 10.25 -6.34 1.16
N ARG A 6 9.37 -7.15 1.76
CA ARG A 6 9.58 -8.60 1.90
C ARG A 6 9.71 -9.30 0.54
N LEU A 7 8.90 -8.92 -0.43
CA LEU A 7 8.97 -9.45 -1.79
C LEU A 7 10.30 -9.11 -2.47
N LEU A 8 10.78 -7.86 -2.33
CA LEU A 8 12.08 -7.42 -2.86
C LEU A 8 13.25 -8.18 -2.21
N LEU A 9 13.22 -8.37 -0.89
CA LEU A 9 14.23 -9.13 -0.16
C LEU A 9 14.27 -10.61 -0.61
N ALA A 10 13.10 -11.25 -0.70
CA ALA A 10 13.02 -12.63 -1.19
C ALA A 10 13.47 -12.74 -2.65
N TYR A 11 13.11 -11.78 -3.50
CA TYR A 11 13.59 -11.73 -4.87
C TYR A 11 15.12 -11.66 -4.93
N ASP A 12 15.77 -10.85 -4.09
CA ASP A 12 17.24 -10.78 -4.02
C ASP A 12 17.86 -12.09 -3.57
N GLU A 13 17.29 -12.74 -2.55
CA GLU A 13 17.73 -14.04 -2.06
C GLU A 13 17.63 -15.12 -3.16
N HIS A 14 16.50 -15.19 -3.85
CA HIS A 14 16.30 -16.17 -4.92
C HIS A 14 17.17 -15.88 -6.14
N ARG A 15 17.36 -14.61 -6.50
CA ARG A 15 18.27 -14.19 -7.57
C ARG A 15 19.71 -14.60 -7.26
N ALA A 16 20.19 -14.32 -6.04
CA ALA A 16 21.54 -14.69 -5.61
C ALA A 16 21.74 -16.21 -5.61
N ALA A 17 20.70 -16.98 -5.26
CA ALA A 17 20.71 -18.43 -5.28
C ALA A 17 20.49 -19.05 -6.67
N GLY A 18 20.23 -18.26 -7.72
CA GLY A 18 19.90 -18.77 -9.05
C GLY A 18 18.58 -19.56 -9.12
N ARG A 19 17.67 -19.35 -8.17
CA ARG A 19 16.38 -20.06 -8.09
C ARG A 19 15.37 -19.43 -9.02
N ALA A 20 14.86 -20.20 -9.97
CA ALA A 20 13.86 -19.72 -10.92
C ALA A 20 12.56 -19.35 -10.19
N CYS A 21 11.99 -18.20 -10.54
CA CYS A 21 10.83 -17.66 -9.86
C CYS A 21 9.75 -17.22 -10.86
N ALA A 22 8.50 -17.19 -10.39
CA ALA A 22 7.42 -16.47 -11.02
C ALA A 22 6.77 -15.49 -10.03
N LEU A 23 6.34 -14.35 -10.55
CA LEU A 23 5.52 -13.39 -9.82
C LEU A 23 4.05 -13.65 -10.14
N ALA A 24 3.26 -13.89 -9.11
CA ALA A 24 1.80 -13.89 -9.18
C ALA A 24 1.28 -12.52 -8.75
N SER A 25 0.52 -11.85 -9.61
CA SER A 25 -0.06 -10.53 -9.34
C SER A 25 -1.58 -10.58 -9.55
N VAL A 26 -2.36 -10.12 -8.56
CA VAL A 26 -3.79 -9.86 -8.77
C VAL A 26 -3.91 -8.67 -9.73
N VAL A 27 -4.55 -8.86 -10.88
CA VAL A 27 -4.65 -7.85 -11.95
C VAL A 27 -6.07 -7.34 -12.17
N ASP A 28 -7.09 -8.16 -11.88
CA ASP A 28 -8.48 -7.78 -12.01
C ASP A 28 -9.35 -8.51 -10.97
N VAL A 29 -10.44 -7.86 -10.54
CA VAL A 29 -11.38 -8.41 -9.55
C VAL A 29 -12.79 -7.92 -9.85
N ALA A 30 -13.75 -8.86 -9.92
CA ALA A 30 -15.17 -8.57 -9.88
C ALA A 30 -15.81 -9.14 -8.60
N GLY A 31 -16.74 -8.41 -8.01
CA GLY A 31 -17.38 -8.83 -6.75
C GLY A 31 -16.44 -8.76 -5.53
N SER A 32 -16.66 -9.67 -4.58
CA SER A 32 -15.90 -9.71 -3.32
C SER A 32 -14.63 -10.55 -3.46
N ALA A 33 -13.49 -10.02 -3.03
CA ALA A 33 -12.24 -10.75 -2.96
C ALA A 33 -11.42 -10.30 -1.76
N TYR A 34 -10.67 -11.23 -1.15
CA TYR A 34 -9.82 -10.94 0.01
C TYR A 34 -8.68 -9.96 -0.31
N ARG A 35 -8.10 -10.06 -1.51
CA ARG A 35 -7.08 -9.13 -2.00
C ARG A 35 -7.55 -8.44 -3.27
N ARG A 36 -7.03 -7.22 -3.48
CA ARG A 36 -7.34 -6.34 -4.62
C ARG A 36 -6.14 -6.30 -5.58
N PRO A 37 -6.30 -5.73 -6.79
CA PRO A 37 -5.20 -5.57 -7.71
C PRO A 37 -3.97 -4.91 -7.08
N GLY A 38 -2.79 -5.43 -7.41
CA GLY A 38 -1.51 -5.07 -6.80
C GLY A 38 -1.06 -5.97 -5.65
N ALA A 39 -1.93 -6.86 -5.14
CA ALA A 39 -1.48 -7.94 -4.26
C ALA A 39 -0.58 -8.92 -5.04
N ARG A 40 0.51 -9.36 -4.40
CA ARG A 40 1.58 -10.12 -5.05
C ARG A 40 2.06 -11.28 -4.20
N MET A 41 2.49 -12.32 -4.90
CA MET A 41 3.16 -13.48 -4.32
C MET A 41 4.28 -13.93 -5.25
N LEU A 42 5.48 -14.07 -4.70
CA LEU A 42 6.62 -14.67 -5.38
C LEU A 42 6.60 -16.18 -5.15
N VAL A 43 6.78 -16.96 -6.22
CA VAL A 43 6.77 -18.42 -6.19
C VAL A 43 8.04 -18.95 -6.84
N THR A 44 8.77 -19.81 -6.13
CA THR A 44 9.93 -20.51 -6.70
C THR A 44 9.51 -21.75 -7.49
N ASP A 45 10.40 -22.29 -8.31
CA ASP A 45 10.23 -23.58 -8.99
C ASP A 45 10.09 -24.79 -8.03
N GLU A 46 10.65 -24.67 -6.82
CA GLU A 46 10.45 -25.60 -5.70
C GLU A 46 9.11 -25.41 -4.97
N GLY A 47 8.44 -24.28 -5.18
CA GLY A 47 7.12 -23.98 -4.62
C GLY A 47 7.15 -23.23 -3.27
N GLN A 48 8.30 -22.71 -2.86
CA GLN A 48 8.39 -21.72 -1.77
C GLN A 48 7.62 -20.46 -2.14
N LEU A 49 6.85 -19.92 -1.20
CA LEU A 49 5.97 -18.76 -1.38
C LEU A 49 6.46 -17.58 -0.52
N THR A 50 6.44 -16.37 -1.08
CA THR A 50 6.60 -15.11 -0.33
C THR A 50 5.54 -14.10 -0.74
N GLY A 51 4.77 -13.57 0.21
CA GLY A 51 3.60 -12.74 -0.07
C GLY A 51 2.31 -13.56 -0.15
N ALA A 52 1.21 -12.92 -0.48
CA ALA A 52 -0.11 -13.54 -0.54
C ALA A 52 -1.01 -12.84 -1.57
N ILE A 53 -1.85 -13.63 -2.23
CA ILE A 53 -2.80 -13.19 -3.26
C ILE A 53 -4.25 -13.41 -2.84
N SER A 54 -4.49 -14.20 -1.79
CA SER A 54 -5.77 -14.33 -1.10
C SER A 54 -5.55 -14.51 0.42
N GLY A 55 -6.52 -15.11 1.11
CA GLY A 55 -6.45 -15.46 2.53
C GLY A 55 -5.97 -16.89 2.78
N GLY A 56 -5.43 -17.58 1.76
CA GLY A 56 -4.92 -18.95 1.86
C GLY A 56 -5.60 -19.96 0.93
N CYS A 57 -6.70 -19.59 0.26
CA CYS A 57 -7.48 -20.49 -0.57
C CYS A 57 -6.96 -20.65 -2.01
N LEU A 58 -6.23 -19.66 -2.54
CA LEU A 58 -5.81 -19.67 -3.96
C LEU A 58 -4.35 -20.09 -4.11
N GLU A 59 -3.56 -19.97 -3.04
CA GLU A 59 -2.11 -20.13 -3.03
C GLU A 59 -1.66 -21.54 -3.46
N GLY A 60 -2.43 -22.58 -3.11
CA GLY A 60 -2.10 -23.96 -3.43
C GLY A 60 -2.05 -24.26 -4.94
N ASP A 61 -3.12 -23.90 -5.65
CA ASP A 61 -3.23 -24.05 -7.10
C ASP A 61 -2.37 -23.02 -7.84
N ALA A 62 -2.36 -21.76 -7.38
CA ALA A 62 -1.51 -20.72 -7.95
C ALA A 62 -0.02 -21.12 -7.91
N ARG A 63 0.43 -21.79 -6.84
CA ARG A 63 1.79 -22.37 -6.75
C ARG A 63 2.04 -23.39 -7.85
N GLN A 64 1.14 -24.33 -8.09
CA GLN A 64 1.31 -25.36 -9.12
C GLN A 64 1.37 -24.75 -10.52
N ARG A 65 0.48 -23.78 -10.79
CA ARG A 65 0.44 -23.06 -12.07
C ARG A 65 1.68 -22.18 -12.27
N ALA A 66 2.13 -21.49 -11.23
CA ALA A 66 3.36 -20.70 -11.27
C ALA A 66 4.58 -21.56 -11.63
N ARG A 67 4.71 -22.76 -11.03
CA ARG A 67 5.77 -23.71 -11.40
C ARG A 67 5.71 -24.14 -12.87
N ARG A 68 4.50 -24.28 -13.43
CA ARG A 68 4.32 -24.55 -14.86
C ARG A 68 4.70 -23.34 -15.71
N THR A 69 4.29 -22.15 -15.32
CA THR A 69 4.66 -20.87 -15.97
C THR A 69 6.17 -20.68 -16.02
N ILE A 70 6.90 -20.99 -14.93
CA ILE A 70 8.37 -20.98 -14.90
C ILE A 70 8.94 -21.90 -15.98
N ARG A 71 8.48 -23.16 -16.05
CA ARG A 71 8.97 -24.13 -17.06
C ARG A 71 8.62 -23.74 -18.50
N GLN A 72 7.48 -23.07 -18.69
CA GLN A 72 7.04 -22.63 -20.02
C GLN A 72 7.69 -21.32 -20.49
N GLY A 73 8.26 -20.53 -19.58
CA GLY A 73 8.93 -19.27 -19.90
C GLY A 73 8.02 -18.19 -20.48
N ARG A 74 6.69 -18.31 -20.35
CA ARG A 74 5.72 -17.33 -20.87
C ARG A 74 4.67 -16.94 -19.83
N PRO A 75 4.26 -15.65 -19.74
CA PRO A 75 3.20 -15.22 -18.86
C PRO A 75 1.88 -15.96 -19.11
N THR A 76 1.08 -16.12 -18.06
CA THR A 76 -0.24 -16.76 -18.13
C THR A 76 -1.19 -16.11 -17.13
N VAL A 77 -2.45 -15.92 -17.52
CA VAL A 77 -3.50 -15.44 -16.62
C VAL A 77 -4.31 -16.62 -16.13
N VAL A 78 -4.65 -16.62 -14.85
CA VAL A 78 -5.53 -17.60 -14.23
C VAL A 78 -6.75 -16.86 -13.69
N THR A 79 -7.94 -17.37 -14.00
CA THR A 79 -9.21 -16.87 -13.46
C THR A 79 -9.70 -17.83 -12.39
N TYR A 80 -9.95 -17.32 -11.19
CA TYR A 80 -10.64 -18.04 -10.12
C TYR A 80 -12.04 -17.45 -9.97
N ASP A 81 -13.05 -18.27 -10.17
CA ASP A 81 -14.46 -17.91 -10.03
C ASP A 81 -15.02 -18.61 -8.79
N SER A 82 -15.50 -17.81 -7.83
CA SER A 82 -16.13 -18.28 -6.60
C SER A 82 -17.62 -17.94 -6.55
N THR A 83 -18.19 -17.60 -7.71
CA THR A 83 -19.63 -17.39 -7.88
C THR A 83 -20.34 -18.65 -8.34
N ASP A 84 -19.60 -19.64 -8.85
CA ASP A 84 -20.13 -20.93 -9.28
C ASP A 84 -20.08 -21.97 -8.13
N PRO A 85 -21.23 -22.50 -7.67
CA PRO A 85 -21.28 -23.51 -6.61
C PRO A 85 -20.60 -24.84 -6.99
N ASP A 86 -20.37 -25.12 -8.28
CA ASP A 86 -19.63 -26.30 -8.71
C ASP A 86 -18.10 -26.16 -8.54
N ASP A 87 -17.59 -24.92 -8.49
CA ASP A 87 -16.17 -24.63 -8.23
C ASP A 87 -15.84 -24.75 -6.72
N ASP A 88 -16.78 -24.41 -5.82
CA ASP A 88 -16.64 -24.56 -4.37
C ASP A 88 -16.27 -26.00 -3.94
N LEU A 89 -16.69 -27.00 -4.72
CA LEU A 89 -16.40 -28.42 -4.48
C LEU A 89 -15.01 -28.85 -4.99
N GLN A 90 -14.43 -28.15 -5.98
CA GLN A 90 -13.12 -28.50 -6.55
C GLN A 90 -11.93 -27.89 -5.77
N PHE A 91 -12.14 -26.77 -5.08
CA PHE A 91 -11.07 -26.06 -4.36
C PHE A 91 -10.92 -26.46 -2.89
N GLY A 92 -11.72 -27.41 -2.37
CA GLY A 92 -11.57 -27.97 -1.02
C GLY A 92 -11.86 -26.99 0.13
N ALA A 93 -12.23 -25.76 -0.19
CA ALA A 93 -12.65 -24.72 0.74
C ALA A 93 -13.74 -23.92 0.04
N ALA A 94 -14.96 -23.92 0.59
CA ALA A 94 -16.02 -23.03 0.12
C ALA A 94 -15.46 -21.61 0.09
N LEU A 95 -15.34 -21.03 -1.10
CA LEU A 95 -14.79 -19.71 -1.30
C LEU A 95 -15.84 -18.72 -0.80
N GLY A 96 -15.84 -18.42 0.50
CA GLY A 96 -16.81 -17.51 1.12
C GLY A 96 -16.79 -16.08 0.55
N CYS A 97 -15.86 -15.78 -0.36
CA CYS A 97 -15.83 -14.56 -1.16
C CYS A 97 -16.62 -14.80 -2.46
N GLN A 98 -17.84 -14.28 -2.59
CA GLN A 98 -18.61 -14.36 -3.84
C GLN A 98 -18.03 -13.40 -4.90
N GLY A 99 -16.97 -13.81 -5.60
CA GLY A 99 -16.32 -12.97 -6.60
C GLY A 99 -15.46 -13.73 -7.62
N ILE A 100 -14.87 -12.96 -8.54
CA ILE A 100 -13.97 -13.45 -9.58
C ILE A 100 -12.63 -12.71 -9.43
N VAL A 101 -11.53 -13.46 -9.40
CA VAL A 101 -10.17 -12.93 -9.26
C VAL A 101 -9.33 -13.39 -10.45
N GLN A 102 -8.67 -12.45 -11.12
CA GLN A 102 -7.69 -12.77 -12.17
C GLN A 102 -6.27 -12.51 -11.67
N ILE A 103 -5.42 -13.53 -11.81
CA ILE A 103 -4.03 -13.51 -11.39
C ILE A 103 -3.14 -13.70 -12.62
N LEU A 104 -2.26 -12.72 -12.85
CA LEU A 104 -1.20 -12.81 -13.84
C LEU A 104 0.01 -13.51 -13.21
N LEU A 105 0.41 -14.62 -13.80
CA LEU A 105 1.63 -15.37 -13.47
C LEU A 105 2.71 -15.03 -14.49
N GLU A 106 3.83 -14.50 -14.03
CA GLU A 106 4.93 -14.05 -14.88
C GLU A 106 6.23 -14.74 -14.47
N PRO A 107 6.89 -15.53 -15.35
CA PRO A 107 8.21 -16.04 -15.05
C PRO A 107 9.20 -14.87 -14.98
N LEU A 108 10.08 -14.87 -13.99
CA LEU A 108 11.05 -13.81 -13.78
C LEU A 108 12.35 -14.13 -14.51
N ASP A 109 12.75 -13.21 -15.37
CA ASP A 109 14.10 -13.15 -15.92
C ASP A 109 14.93 -12.16 -15.08
N PHE A 110 15.89 -12.69 -14.32
CA PHE A 110 16.79 -11.88 -13.50
C PHE A 110 17.79 -11.05 -14.31
N GLN A 111 18.01 -11.37 -15.59
CA GLN A 111 18.89 -10.60 -16.48
C GLN A 111 18.16 -9.43 -17.12
N ASN A 112 16.83 -9.48 -17.18
CA ASN A 112 16.03 -8.37 -17.68
C ASN A 112 15.92 -7.27 -16.61
N PRO A 113 16.55 -6.09 -16.80
CA PRO A 113 16.45 -5.00 -15.83
C PRO A 113 15.02 -4.44 -15.73
N ASP A 114 14.18 -4.65 -16.73
CA ASP A 114 12.78 -4.22 -16.81
C ASP A 114 11.78 -5.34 -16.46
N ASN A 115 12.23 -6.39 -15.78
CA ASN A 115 11.33 -7.37 -15.16
C ASN A 115 10.42 -6.68 -14.10
N PRO A 116 9.27 -7.29 -13.72
CA PRO A 116 8.26 -6.59 -12.92
C PRO A 116 8.80 -6.19 -11.55
N VAL A 117 9.64 -7.02 -10.94
CA VAL A 117 10.16 -6.75 -9.59
C VAL A 117 11.20 -5.63 -9.61
N GLU A 118 12.03 -5.54 -10.65
CA GLU A 118 13.02 -4.47 -10.78
C GLU A 118 12.39 -3.10 -11.08
N LEU A 119 11.26 -3.05 -11.78
CA LEU A 119 10.48 -1.81 -11.93
C LEU A 119 9.91 -1.35 -10.59
N LEU A 120 9.39 -2.28 -9.78
CA LEU A 120 8.92 -1.98 -8.43
C LEU A 120 10.07 -1.55 -7.52
N ARG A 121 11.25 -2.17 -7.63
CA ARG A 121 12.46 -1.79 -6.89
C ARG A 121 12.87 -0.36 -7.23
N ARG A 122 12.90 0.01 -8.52
CA ARG A 122 13.28 1.36 -8.96
C ARG A 122 12.38 2.44 -8.35
N TRP A 123 11.06 2.22 -8.39
CA TRP A 123 10.13 3.11 -7.69
C TRP A 123 10.35 3.09 -6.17
N ALA A 124 10.55 1.91 -5.57
CA ALA A 124 10.78 1.73 -4.14
C ALA A 124 12.11 2.35 -3.63
N ALA A 125 13.11 2.52 -4.49
CA ALA A 125 14.36 3.19 -4.17
C ALA A 125 14.23 4.72 -4.21
N GLY A 126 13.33 5.25 -5.05
CA GLY A 126 13.07 6.68 -5.22
C GLY A 126 11.87 7.20 -4.41
N VAL A 127 11.46 6.50 -3.35
CA VAL A 127 10.21 6.71 -2.62
C VAL A 127 10.10 8.12 -2.06
N GLN A 128 9.43 9.00 -2.80
CA GLN A 128 8.92 10.27 -2.28
C GLN A 128 7.50 10.58 -2.77
N ALA A 129 7.00 9.86 -3.78
CA ALA A 129 5.70 10.16 -4.39
C ALA A 129 5.01 8.91 -4.97
N PRO A 130 3.67 8.95 -5.16
CA PRO A 130 2.93 7.89 -5.84
C PRO A 130 3.41 7.64 -7.27
N ALA A 131 3.12 6.45 -7.79
CA ALA A 131 3.33 6.09 -9.20
C ALA A 131 2.20 5.18 -9.66
N VAL A 132 2.09 4.98 -10.97
CA VAL A 132 1.18 3.99 -11.58
C VAL A 132 1.96 2.96 -12.36
N VAL A 133 1.60 1.68 -12.18
CA VAL A 133 2.04 0.59 -13.05
C VAL A 133 0.87 0.15 -13.90
N ALA A 134 0.96 0.39 -15.20
CA ALA A 134 0.03 -0.14 -16.19
C ALA A 134 0.56 -1.47 -16.72
N THR A 135 -0.13 -2.58 -16.44
CA THR A 135 0.28 -3.93 -16.85
C THR A 135 -0.70 -4.52 -17.85
N VAL A 136 -0.25 -4.87 -19.05
CA VAL A 136 -1.04 -5.62 -20.01
C VAL A 136 -1.21 -7.03 -19.48
N PHE A 137 -2.44 -7.43 -19.19
CA PHE A 137 -2.73 -8.77 -18.68
C PHE A 137 -3.62 -9.58 -19.62
N GLY A 138 -4.19 -9.00 -20.67
CA GLY A 138 -4.97 -9.77 -21.65
C GLY A 138 -4.87 -9.18 -23.04
N THR A 139 -4.78 -10.05 -24.05
CA THR A 139 -4.76 -9.66 -25.46
C THR A 139 -5.60 -10.67 -26.25
N ALA A 140 -6.72 -10.21 -26.79
CA ALA A 140 -7.53 -10.97 -27.74
C ALA A 140 -7.33 -10.37 -29.13
N GLY A 141 -7.00 -11.19 -30.12
CA GLY A 141 -6.79 -10.77 -31.51
C GLY A 141 -5.32 -10.61 -31.92
N PRO A 142 -4.98 -10.80 -33.21
CA PRO A 142 -3.59 -10.84 -33.69
C PRO A 142 -2.92 -9.46 -33.84
N GLU A 143 -3.68 -8.36 -33.80
CA GLU A 143 -3.23 -7.01 -34.14
C GLU A 143 -3.02 -6.10 -32.92
N SER A 144 -2.83 -6.66 -31.72
CA SER A 144 -2.72 -5.87 -30.48
C SER A 144 -1.51 -4.93 -30.47
N GLY A 145 -0.41 -5.29 -31.15
CA GLY A 145 0.87 -4.56 -31.10
C GLY A 145 1.54 -4.56 -29.72
N VAL A 146 0.98 -5.31 -28.76
CA VAL A 146 1.44 -5.44 -27.37
C VAL A 146 1.28 -6.89 -26.88
N GLN A 147 2.02 -7.26 -25.85
CA GLN A 147 2.07 -8.61 -25.29
C GLN A 147 1.71 -8.61 -23.80
N VAL A 148 1.10 -9.70 -23.34
CA VAL A 148 0.86 -9.94 -21.91
C VAL A 148 2.17 -9.87 -21.12
N GLY A 149 2.15 -9.16 -19.99
CA GLY A 149 3.32 -8.90 -19.13
C GLY A 149 4.08 -7.62 -19.50
N GLN A 150 3.82 -7.00 -20.66
CA GLN A 150 4.36 -5.68 -20.96
C GLN A 150 3.75 -4.62 -20.04
N ARG A 151 4.58 -3.67 -19.59
CA ARG A 151 4.13 -2.68 -18.62
C ARG A 151 4.79 -1.32 -18.76
N LEU A 152 4.10 -0.31 -18.24
CA LEU A 152 4.55 1.08 -18.11
C LEU A 152 4.51 1.45 -16.62
N LEU A 153 5.64 1.89 -16.08
CA LEU A 153 5.73 2.61 -14.82
C LEU A 153 5.72 4.11 -15.12
N LEU A 154 4.73 4.82 -14.60
CA LEU A 154 4.57 6.27 -14.67
C LEU A 154 4.77 6.86 -13.26
N THR A 155 5.82 7.64 -13.06
CA THR A 155 6.10 8.31 -11.78
C THR A 155 5.46 9.70 -11.71
N SER A 156 5.39 10.28 -10.51
CA SER A 156 4.76 11.60 -10.28
C SER A 156 5.42 12.75 -11.05
N ASP A 157 6.72 12.66 -11.33
CA ASP A 157 7.49 13.59 -12.17
C ASP A 157 7.30 13.33 -13.67
N GLN A 158 6.34 12.48 -14.06
CA GLN A 158 6.03 12.09 -15.43
C GLN A 158 7.13 11.27 -16.13
N ALA A 159 8.08 10.71 -15.39
CA ALA A 159 9.02 9.76 -16.00
C ALA A 159 8.30 8.45 -16.37
N GLU A 160 8.62 7.94 -17.56
CA GLU A 160 8.03 6.74 -18.15
C GLU A 160 9.11 5.66 -18.27
N GLN A 161 8.85 4.47 -17.72
CA GLN A 161 9.78 3.34 -17.76
C GLN A 161 9.05 2.04 -18.01
N GLY A 162 9.75 1.02 -18.53
CA GLY A 162 9.22 -0.34 -18.65
C GLY A 162 9.30 -0.89 -20.07
N THR A 163 8.48 -1.91 -20.32
CA THR A 163 8.55 -2.77 -21.51
C THR A 163 7.40 -2.56 -22.49
N LEU A 164 6.42 -1.71 -22.16
CA LEU A 164 5.33 -1.37 -23.07
C LEU A 164 5.87 -0.54 -24.25
N PRO A 165 5.72 -0.98 -25.52
CA PRO A 165 6.30 -0.28 -26.65
C PRO A 165 5.69 1.11 -26.84
N THR A 166 6.52 2.15 -26.84
CA THR A 166 6.08 3.54 -27.02
C THR A 166 5.50 3.80 -28.41
N GLN A 167 5.85 2.98 -29.41
CA GLN A 167 5.29 3.06 -30.76
C GLN A 167 3.95 2.32 -30.92
N ALA A 168 3.47 1.59 -29.90
CA ALA A 168 2.19 0.90 -29.98
C ALA A 168 1.04 1.91 -30.10
N ALA A 169 0.06 1.65 -30.97
CA ALA A 169 -1.07 2.54 -31.20
C ALA A 169 -1.89 2.85 -29.92
N LEU A 170 -1.89 1.92 -28.96
CA LEU A 170 -2.59 2.05 -27.68
C LEU A 170 -1.82 2.87 -26.64
N TYR A 171 -0.51 3.08 -26.81
CA TYR A 171 0.34 3.72 -25.81
C TYR A 171 -0.19 5.09 -25.34
N PRO A 172 -0.62 6.01 -26.24
CA PRO A 172 -1.14 7.31 -25.80
C PRO A 172 -2.40 7.22 -24.93
N GLN A 173 -3.28 6.24 -25.21
CA GLN A 173 -4.49 6.02 -24.43
C GLN A 173 -4.16 5.43 -23.05
N ILE A 174 -3.29 4.42 -23.01
CA ILE A 174 -2.81 3.81 -21.75
C ILE A 174 -2.13 4.86 -20.86
N LEU A 175 -1.28 5.71 -21.43
CA LEU A 175 -0.60 6.78 -20.71
C LEU A 175 -1.59 7.83 -20.17
N THR A 176 -2.61 8.18 -20.95
CA THR A 176 -3.66 9.11 -20.52
C THR A 176 -4.43 8.56 -19.32
N ASP A 177 -4.86 7.30 -19.39
CA ASP A 177 -5.56 6.64 -18.28
C ASP A 177 -4.64 6.43 -17.06
N ALA A 178 -3.36 6.12 -17.27
CA ALA A 178 -2.38 6.01 -16.20
C ALA A 178 -2.19 7.35 -15.46
N ARG A 179 -2.12 8.47 -16.19
CA ARG A 179 -2.10 9.83 -15.60
C ARG A 179 -3.38 10.11 -14.81
N ALA A 180 -4.54 9.72 -15.33
CA ALA A 180 -5.82 9.88 -14.64
C ALA A 180 -5.88 9.05 -13.35
N ALA A 181 -5.43 7.79 -13.39
CA ALA A 181 -5.34 6.91 -12.22
C ALA A 181 -4.37 7.46 -11.17
N LEU A 182 -3.23 8.01 -11.59
CA LEU A 182 -2.24 8.65 -10.72
C LEU A 182 -2.83 9.89 -10.02
N ALA A 183 -3.48 10.77 -10.78
CA ALA A 183 -4.10 11.99 -10.26
C ALA A 183 -5.26 11.69 -9.29
N ALA A 184 -6.10 10.70 -9.62
CA ALA A 184 -7.18 10.24 -8.74
C ALA A 184 -6.65 9.45 -7.53
N GLY A 185 -5.44 8.90 -7.62
CA GLY A 185 -4.90 7.95 -6.66
C GLY A 185 -5.79 6.72 -6.53
N GLN A 186 -6.41 6.25 -7.61
CA GLN A 186 -7.30 5.09 -7.59
C GLN A 186 -6.89 4.07 -8.65
N PRO A 187 -6.83 2.77 -8.31
CA PRO A 187 -6.55 1.73 -9.28
C PRO A 187 -7.74 1.53 -10.22
N ALA A 188 -7.46 1.00 -11.41
CA ALA A 188 -8.45 0.82 -12.45
C ALA A 188 -8.11 -0.35 -13.36
N THR A 189 -9.11 -0.91 -14.02
CA THR A 189 -8.93 -1.83 -15.16
C THR A 189 -9.42 -1.11 -16.42
N ARG A 190 -8.68 -1.25 -17.53
CA ARG A 190 -9.02 -0.65 -18.81
C ARG A 190 -8.97 -1.67 -19.93
N HIS A 191 -10.00 -1.67 -20.74
CA HIS A 191 -10.14 -2.48 -21.95
C HIS A 191 -10.06 -1.52 -23.14
N TYR A 192 -9.10 -1.77 -24.03
CA TYR A 192 -8.83 -0.98 -25.21
C TYR A 192 -9.13 -1.81 -26.46
N ALA A 193 -9.80 -1.20 -27.45
CA ALA A 193 -9.99 -1.82 -28.74
C ALA A 193 -8.68 -1.81 -29.54
N ALA A 194 -8.29 -2.95 -30.11
CA ALA A 194 -7.12 -3.09 -30.95
C ALA A 194 -7.48 -3.85 -32.24
N GLY A 195 -7.86 -3.10 -33.28
CA GLY A 195 -8.43 -3.67 -34.51
C GLY A 195 -9.74 -4.39 -34.20
N SER A 196 -9.81 -5.69 -34.52
CA SER A 196 -10.92 -6.58 -34.15
C SER A 196 -10.82 -7.18 -32.74
N GLY A 197 -9.74 -6.87 -32.04
CA GLY A 197 -9.38 -7.42 -30.74
C GLY A 197 -9.57 -6.47 -29.56
N THR A 198 -9.24 -6.97 -28.37
CA THR A 198 -9.29 -6.22 -27.11
C THR A 198 -8.00 -6.44 -26.32
N VAL A 199 -7.43 -5.36 -25.79
CA VAL A 199 -6.30 -5.38 -24.86
C VAL A 199 -6.79 -4.95 -23.48
N ARG A 200 -6.46 -5.74 -22.46
CA ARG A 200 -6.84 -5.51 -21.06
C ARG A 200 -5.62 -5.11 -20.26
N VAL A 201 -5.72 -4.00 -19.53
CA VAL A 201 -4.63 -3.37 -18.78
C VAL A 201 -5.08 -3.08 -17.35
N SER A 202 -4.27 -3.50 -16.39
CA SER A 202 -4.45 -3.17 -14.98
C SER A 202 -3.63 -1.94 -14.66
N LEU A 203 -4.27 -0.92 -14.09
CA LEU A 203 -3.66 0.32 -13.64
C LEU A 203 -3.58 0.28 -12.12
N GLU A 204 -2.41 -0.08 -11.61
CA GLU A 204 -2.14 -0.14 -10.18
C GLU A 204 -1.53 1.17 -9.69
N VAL A 205 -2.01 1.70 -8.56
CA VAL A 205 -1.43 2.87 -7.91
C VAL A 205 -0.47 2.43 -6.80
N LEU A 206 0.82 2.66 -7.01
CA LEU A 206 1.87 2.49 -6.01
C LEU A 206 1.89 3.71 -5.07
N ARG A 207 1.92 3.47 -3.76
CA ARG A 207 1.91 4.53 -2.74
C ARG A 207 3.13 4.44 -1.85
N PRO A 208 3.83 5.55 -1.58
CA PRO A 208 4.95 5.55 -0.64
C PRO A 208 4.49 5.09 0.75
N PRO A 209 5.41 4.60 1.61
CA PRO A 209 5.12 4.32 3.01
C PRO A 209 4.55 5.56 3.68
N VAL A 210 3.64 5.31 4.62
CA VAL A 210 3.19 6.37 5.52
C VAL A 210 4.38 6.78 6.39
N ARG A 211 4.72 8.06 6.40
CA ARG A 211 5.74 8.62 7.28
C ARG A 211 5.08 9.19 8.53
N LEU A 212 5.46 8.66 9.69
CA LEU A 212 4.97 9.03 11.00
C LEU A 212 6.11 9.58 11.87
N THR A 213 6.04 10.85 12.23
CA THR A 213 6.97 11.46 13.20
C THR A 213 6.32 11.48 14.58
N VAL A 214 6.92 10.83 15.56
CA VAL A 214 6.47 10.83 16.95
C VAL A 214 7.38 11.73 17.78
N TYR A 215 6.83 12.83 18.28
CA TYR A 215 7.48 13.69 19.26
C TYR A 215 7.15 13.17 20.66
N GLY A 216 8.15 12.62 21.33
CA GLY A 216 8.05 11.90 22.58
C GLY A 216 8.58 10.47 22.42
N ALA A 217 9.35 10.04 23.41
CA ALA A 217 9.92 8.70 23.52
C ALA A 217 9.53 8.08 24.88
N GLY A 218 8.32 8.34 25.37
CA GLY A 218 7.78 7.70 26.57
C GLY A 218 7.64 6.18 26.41
N ASN A 219 7.37 5.46 27.51
CA ASN A 219 7.13 4.01 27.44
C ASN A 219 5.87 3.67 26.63
N ASP A 220 4.91 4.59 26.61
CA ASP A 220 3.67 4.51 25.84
C ASP A 220 3.85 4.62 24.32
N VAL A 221 5.00 5.10 23.86
CA VAL A 221 5.33 5.19 22.43
C VAL A 221 5.80 3.85 21.85
N GLN A 222 6.37 2.96 22.66
CA GLN A 222 6.88 1.66 22.20
C GLN A 222 5.81 0.78 21.53
N PRO A 223 4.61 0.54 22.12
CA PRO A 223 3.58 -0.24 21.44
C PRO A 223 3.07 0.45 20.16
N LEU A 224 3.01 1.78 20.14
CA LEU A 224 2.62 2.54 18.95
C LEU A 224 3.62 2.36 17.80
N VAL A 225 4.92 2.49 18.07
CA VAL A 225 5.98 2.24 17.07
C VAL A 225 5.87 0.83 16.51
N ARG A 226 5.69 -0.19 17.37
CA ARG A 226 5.54 -1.59 16.94
C ARG A 226 4.33 -1.79 16.02
N LEU A 227 3.17 -1.24 16.37
CA LEU A 227 1.97 -1.35 15.54
C LEU A 227 2.14 -0.63 14.19
N ALA A 228 2.65 0.59 14.20
CA ALA A 228 2.88 1.39 12.99
C ALA A 228 3.91 0.73 12.05
N ALA A 229 5.04 0.27 12.58
CA ALA A 229 6.06 -0.46 11.83
C ALA A 229 5.50 -1.78 11.26
N GLY A 230 4.64 -2.48 12.01
CA GLY A 230 3.94 -3.67 11.53
C GLY A 230 3.06 -3.43 10.30
N LEU A 231 2.45 -2.25 10.18
CA LEU A 231 1.73 -1.79 8.98
C LEU A 231 2.66 -1.34 7.84
N GLY A 232 3.97 -1.32 8.09
CA GLY A 232 4.98 -0.86 7.16
C GLY A 232 5.00 0.64 6.96
N TRP A 233 4.71 1.38 8.03
CA TRP A 233 4.92 2.81 8.11
C TRP A 233 6.39 3.07 8.47
N GLN A 234 6.93 4.19 7.97
CA GLN A 234 8.24 4.68 8.35
C GLN A 234 8.09 5.57 9.58
N VAL A 235 8.66 5.14 10.70
CA VAL A 235 8.47 5.78 12.01
C VAL A 235 9.76 6.45 12.46
N ARG A 236 9.71 7.77 12.67
CA ARG A 236 10.77 8.54 13.33
C ARG A 236 10.34 8.90 14.75
N VAL A 237 11.19 8.65 15.73
CA VAL A 237 10.95 8.99 17.15
C VAL A 237 11.92 10.08 17.59
N LEU A 238 11.39 11.19 18.09
CA LEU A 238 12.15 12.38 18.49
C LEU A 238 11.82 12.75 19.94
N ASP A 239 12.82 12.87 20.82
CA ASP A 239 12.59 13.31 22.21
C ASP A 239 13.78 14.15 22.70
N GLY A 240 13.51 15.16 23.53
CA GLY A 240 14.57 16.01 24.09
C GLY A 240 15.44 15.33 25.16
N ARG A 241 15.04 14.15 25.65
CA ARG A 241 15.75 13.43 26.72
C ARG A 241 16.64 12.34 26.12
N PRO A 242 17.97 12.44 26.22
CA PRO A 242 18.90 11.42 25.69
C PRO A 242 18.66 10.01 26.24
N ALA A 243 18.24 9.90 27.50
CA ALA A 243 17.94 8.60 28.11
C ALA A 243 16.70 7.91 27.50
N GLN A 244 15.80 8.68 26.87
CA GLN A 244 14.57 8.16 26.27
C GLN A 244 14.75 7.92 24.76
N ALA A 245 15.35 8.85 24.02
CA ALA A 245 15.60 8.72 22.58
C ALA A 245 16.81 7.81 22.28
N GLN A 246 16.67 6.53 22.65
CA GLN A 246 17.67 5.49 22.43
C GLN A 246 17.15 4.49 21.39
N PRO A 247 17.90 4.20 20.31
CA PRO A 247 17.49 3.22 19.30
C PRO A 247 17.13 1.84 19.88
N ALA A 248 17.83 1.40 20.93
CA ALA A 248 17.57 0.13 21.60
C ALA A 248 16.17 0.03 22.25
N ARG A 249 15.50 1.16 22.53
CA ARG A 249 14.13 1.18 23.06
C ARG A 249 13.06 1.08 21.97
N PHE A 250 13.42 1.31 20.70
CA PHE A 250 12.52 1.32 19.56
C PHE A 250 13.16 0.59 18.37
N PRO A 251 13.40 -0.73 18.48
CA PRO A 251 14.12 -1.48 17.44
C PRO A 251 13.38 -1.52 16.09
N GLU A 252 12.06 -1.27 16.08
CA GLU A 252 11.26 -1.21 14.86
C GLU A 252 11.15 0.18 14.23
N ALA A 253 11.67 1.24 14.88
CA ALA A 253 11.68 2.59 14.31
C ALA A 253 12.80 2.74 13.27
N ASP A 254 12.52 3.46 12.18
CA ASP A 254 13.49 3.76 11.13
C ASP A 254 14.54 4.78 11.58
N ASP A 255 14.16 5.69 12.49
CA ASP A 255 15.04 6.72 13.04
C ASP A 255 14.64 7.06 14.48
N VAL A 256 15.62 7.15 15.37
CA VAL A 256 15.45 7.53 16.78
C VAL A 256 16.52 8.55 17.12
N ARG A 257 16.12 9.78 17.42
CA ARG A 257 17.05 10.89 17.63
C ARG A 257 16.66 11.76 18.82
N VAL A 258 17.70 12.27 19.47
CA VAL A 258 17.53 13.34 20.46
C VAL A 258 17.22 14.63 19.70
N LEU A 259 16.13 15.30 20.08
CA LEU A 259 15.78 16.62 19.58
C LEU A 259 15.64 17.58 20.77
N PRO A 260 16.68 18.33 21.14
CA PRO A 260 16.58 19.34 22.18
C PRO A 260 15.46 20.35 21.87
N LEU A 261 14.74 20.81 22.90
CA LEU A 261 13.62 21.74 22.73
C LEU A 261 13.97 22.97 21.88
N ALA A 262 15.17 23.52 22.08
CA ALA A 262 15.65 24.68 21.35
C ALA A 262 15.86 24.45 19.83
N GLN A 263 15.97 23.19 19.41
CA GLN A 263 16.19 22.79 18.01
C GLN A 263 14.90 22.34 17.31
N VAL A 264 13.78 22.24 18.04
CA VAL A 264 12.47 21.88 17.45
C VAL A 264 12.09 22.78 16.27
N PRO A 265 12.30 24.12 16.30
CA PRO A 265 11.97 24.97 15.16
C PRO A 265 12.72 24.63 13.86
N ASP A 266 13.93 24.06 13.97
CA ASP A 266 14.83 23.76 12.86
C ASP A 266 14.68 22.32 12.33
N GLU A 267 13.89 21.46 12.99
CA GLU A 267 13.72 20.08 12.56
C GLU A 267 12.97 20.02 11.22
N LEU A 268 13.39 19.13 10.33
CA LEU A 268 12.71 18.94 9.06
C LEU A 268 11.50 18.02 9.23
N HIS A 269 10.30 18.57 9.05
CA HIS A 269 9.10 17.74 8.93
C HIS A 269 8.95 17.23 7.49
N ASP A 270 9.33 15.97 7.29
CA ASP A 270 9.30 15.28 5.99
C ASP A 270 8.06 14.38 5.81
N GLY A 271 7.14 14.38 6.78
CA GLY A 271 6.00 13.48 6.85
C GLY A 271 4.64 14.13 6.62
N SER A 272 3.61 13.31 6.57
CA SER A 272 2.21 13.77 6.59
C SER A 272 1.56 13.62 7.97
N PHE A 273 2.13 12.83 8.86
CA PHE A 273 1.55 12.46 10.16
C PHE A 273 2.55 12.77 11.27
N ALA A 274 2.11 13.56 12.26
CA ALA A 274 2.88 13.92 13.43
C ALA A 274 2.10 13.59 14.70
N LEU A 275 2.75 13.01 15.71
CA LEU A 275 2.17 12.74 17.02
C LEU A 275 2.91 13.49 18.11
N LEU A 276 2.17 14.11 19.02
CA LEU A 276 2.67 14.81 20.19
C LEU A 276 2.33 13.98 21.42
N MET A 277 3.32 13.19 21.86
CA MET A 277 3.27 12.25 22.98
C MET A 277 4.42 12.52 23.97
N THR A 278 4.81 13.79 24.11
CA THR A 278 6.01 14.18 24.88
C THR A 278 5.79 14.12 26.39
N HIS A 279 4.52 14.18 26.82
CA HIS A 279 4.09 14.41 28.21
C HIS A 279 4.63 15.71 28.82
N ASN A 280 5.09 16.66 27.99
CA ASN A 280 5.63 17.93 28.42
C ASN A 280 4.93 19.08 27.69
N TYR A 281 4.25 19.93 28.46
CA TYR A 281 3.44 21.03 27.92
C TYR A 281 4.23 21.98 27.00
N TYR A 282 5.41 22.43 27.44
CA TYR A 282 6.22 23.39 26.67
C TYR A 282 6.85 22.76 25.43
N TYR A 283 7.16 21.47 25.50
CA TYR A 283 7.65 20.74 24.33
C TYR A 283 6.53 20.58 23.29
N ASP A 284 5.33 20.17 23.70
CA ASP A 284 4.18 20.07 22.81
C ASP A 284 3.84 21.43 22.18
N LEU A 285 3.93 22.53 22.95
CA LEU A 285 3.74 23.89 22.43
C LEU A 285 4.76 24.22 21.33
N ALA A 286 6.05 23.97 21.56
CA ALA A 286 7.10 24.22 20.58
C ALA A 286 6.92 23.38 19.31
N VAL A 287 6.52 22.12 19.45
CA VAL A 287 6.22 21.23 18.31
C VAL A 287 5.00 21.74 17.54
N LEU A 288 3.92 22.15 18.21
CA LEU A 288 2.77 22.74 17.53
C LEU A 288 3.14 24.02 16.78
N GLN A 289 3.93 24.91 17.38
CA GLN A 289 4.44 26.12 16.71
C GLN A 289 5.24 25.78 15.45
N HIS A 290 6.09 24.76 15.52
CA HIS A 290 6.87 24.27 14.38
C HIS A 290 5.98 23.67 13.26
N LEU A 291 4.97 22.86 13.61
CA LEU A 291 4.10 22.18 12.65
C LEU A 291 2.99 23.05 12.05
N LEU A 292 2.67 24.17 12.71
CA LEU A 292 1.62 25.09 12.30
C LEU A 292 1.79 25.58 10.84
N PRO A 293 2.94 26.19 10.46
CA PRO A 293 3.18 26.62 9.07
C PRO A 293 3.42 25.45 8.10
N ALA A 294 3.77 24.26 8.60
CA ALA A 294 4.10 23.09 7.79
C ALA A 294 2.85 22.44 7.19
N ARG A 295 2.35 22.97 6.05
CA ARG A 295 1.14 22.46 5.36
C ARG A 295 1.23 20.98 4.96
N SER A 296 2.43 20.41 4.88
CA SER A 296 2.65 18.99 4.65
C SER A 296 2.19 18.10 5.81
N ALA A 297 2.15 18.60 7.05
CA ALA A 297 1.65 17.85 8.22
C ALA A 297 0.12 17.75 8.20
N ARG A 298 -0.41 16.85 7.38
CA ARG A 298 -1.85 16.66 7.13
C ARG A 298 -2.62 16.13 8.35
N TYR A 299 -1.93 15.50 9.29
CA TYR A 299 -2.48 15.00 10.54
C TYR A 299 -1.52 15.30 11.69
N ILE A 300 -2.06 15.87 12.76
CA ILE A 300 -1.38 16.19 14.01
C ILE A 300 -2.21 15.58 15.12
N GLY A 301 -1.71 14.52 15.73
CA GLY A 301 -2.36 13.89 16.88
C GLY A 301 -1.75 14.38 18.18
N LEU A 302 -2.56 14.89 19.10
CA LEU A 302 -2.09 15.37 20.41
C LEU A 302 -2.62 14.46 21.52
N LEU A 303 -1.69 13.84 22.25
CA LEU A 303 -2.01 13.04 23.42
C LEU A 303 -2.31 13.94 24.63
N GLY A 304 -3.44 13.65 25.27
CA GLY A 304 -3.86 14.26 26.53
C GLY A 304 -5.32 14.73 26.53
N PRO A 305 -5.78 15.28 27.66
CA PRO A 305 -7.15 15.72 27.81
C PRO A 305 -7.43 16.95 26.94
N ARG A 306 -8.69 17.13 26.55
CA ARG A 306 -9.16 18.29 25.75
C ARG A 306 -8.71 19.64 26.32
N LYS A 307 -8.74 19.81 27.65
CA LYS A 307 -8.28 21.04 28.34
C LYS A 307 -6.82 21.40 28.05
N LYS A 308 -5.95 20.40 27.85
CA LYS A 308 -4.54 20.64 27.49
C LYS A 308 -4.45 21.30 26.12
N TYR A 309 -5.20 20.79 25.14
CA TYR A 309 -5.27 21.37 23.80
C TYR A 309 -5.85 22.78 23.80
N GLU A 310 -6.95 23.01 24.51
CA GLU A 310 -7.58 24.34 24.61
C GLU A 310 -6.56 25.37 25.14
N ARG A 311 -5.81 25.01 26.18
CA ARG A 311 -4.75 25.87 26.73
C ARG A 311 -3.60 26.08 25.74
N LEU A 312 -3.14 25.04 25.05
CA LEU A 312 -2.09 25.16 24.01
C LEU A 312 -2.54 26.09 22.88
N LEU A 313 -3.81 25.99 22.46
CA LEU A 313 -4.36 26.83 21.41
C LEU A 313 -4.43 28.30 21.84
N ASP A 314 -4.78 28.58 23.09
CA ASP A 314 -4.77 29.95 23.62
C ASP A 314 -3.35 30.52 23.69
N ASP A 315 -2.37 29.73 24.12
CA ASP A 315 -0.96 30.15 24.12
C ASP A 315 -0.43 30.39 22.69
N LEU A 316 -0.82 29.55 21.72
CA LEU A 316 -0.48 29.73 20.31
C LEU A 316 -1.06 31.03 19.73
N ARG A 317 -2.29 31.39 20.11
CA ARG A 317 -2.97 32.61 19.63
C ARG A 317 -2.26 33.90 20.03
N ASN A 318 -1.50 33.88 21.13
CA ASN A 318 -0.70 35.04 21.56
C ASN A 318 0.40 35.39 20.54
N THR A 319 0.92 34.41 19.81
CA THR A 319 1.95 34.61 18.78
C THR A 319 1.42 34.48 17.36
N THR A 320 0.35 33.72 17.17
CA THR A 320 -0.23 33.39 15.86
C THR A 320 -1.76 33.41 15.96
N PRO A 321 -2.40 34.59 15.77
CA PRO A 321 -3.84 34.77 16.00
C PRO A 321 -4.75 33.80 15.21
N ASP A 322 -4.33 33.38 14.03
CA ASP A 322 -5.04 32.46 13.13
C ASP A 322 -4.69 30.97 13.35
N ALA A 323 -4.00 30.62 14.44
CA ALA A 323 -3.54 29.25 14.71
C ALA A 323 -4.67 28.21 14.65
N ALA A 324 -5.88 28.55 15.12
CA ALA A 324 -7.03 27.66 15.10
C ALA A 324 -7.45 27.30 13.67
N GLU A 325 -7.43 28.27 12.76
CA GLU A 325 -7.78 28.08 11.35
C GLU A 325 -6.72 27.25 10.63
N GLN A 326 -5.44 27.49 10.95
CA GLN A 326 -4.32 26.72 10.38
C GLN A 326 -4.30 25.24 10.82
N LEU A 327 -4.80 24.93 12.02
CA LEU A 327 -4.92 23.57 12.55
C LEU A 327 -6.22 22.86 12.16
N GLN A 328 -7.22 23.60 11.66
CA GLN A 328 -8.54 23.06 11.37
C GLN A 328 -8.46 21.88 10.38
N GLY A 329 -9.07 20.76 10.75
CA GLY A 329 -9.06 19.52 9.96
C GLY A 329 -7.74 18.75 9.97
N ARG A 330 -6.70 19.23 10.66
CA ARG A 330 -5.40 18.57 10.81
C ARG A 330 -5.15 18.12 12.25
N ILE A 331 -5.65 18.83 13.25
CA ILE A 331 -5.46 18.51 14.67
C ILE A 331 -6.50 17.52 15.19
N HIS A 332 -6.03 16.47 15.87
CA HIS A 332 -6.82 15.43 16.53
C HIS A 332 -6.45 15.42 18.03
N SER A 333 -7.34 15.97 18.86
CA SER A 333 -7.14 16.06 20.31
C SER A 333 -8.47 15.94 21.09
N PRO A 334 -8.62 14.96 21.99
CA PRO A 334 -7.70 13.85 22.25
C PRO A 334 -7.48 13.00 21.00
N ILE A 335 -6.25 12.52 20.83
CA ILE A 335 -5.86 11.63 19.73
C ILE A 335 -6.48 10.22 19.90
N GLY A 336 -6.80 9.57 18.78
CA GLY A 336 -7.23 8.17 18.74
C GLY A 336 -8.74 7.97 18.74
N LEU A 337 -9.16 6.79 18.27
CA LEU A 337 -10.57 6.40 18.27
C LEU A 337 -11.10 6.13 19.69
N ASN A 338 -12.39 6.37 19.90
CA ASN A 338 -13.05 6.02 21.15
C ASN A 338 -13.29 4.50 21.23
N LEU A 339 -12.28 3.76 21.66
CA LEU A 339 -12.31 2.31 21.87
C LEU A 339 -12.46 1.90 23.34
N GLY A 340 -12.56 2.87 24.27
CA GLY A 340 -12.47 2.60 25.70
C GLY A 340 -11.05 2.20 26.16
N ALA A 341 -10.01 2.70 25.48
CA ALA A 341 -8.62 2.36 25.75
C ALA A 341 -8.12 2.92 27.09
N GLU A 342 -7.42 2.08 27.88
CA GLU A 342 -6.82 2.48 29.16
C GLU A 342 -5.31 2.23 29.20
N THR A 343 -4.87 1.10 28.65
CA THR A 343 -3.44 0.71 28.62
C THR A 343 -2.69 1.38 27.47
N PRO A 344 -1.35 1.53 27.56
CA PRO A 344 -0.55 2.07 26.45
C PRO A 344 -0.74 1.31 25.13
N GLU A 345 -0.90 -0.01 25.17
CA GLU A 345 -1.17 -0.85 24.01
C GLU A 345 -2.54 -0.55 23.36
N GLU A 346 -3.58 -0.40 24.17
CA GLU A 346 -4.93 -0.06 23.70
C GLU A 346 -4.99 1.37 23.13
N ILE A 347 -4.29 2.31 23.78
CA ILE A 347 -4.16 3.69 23.30
C ILE A 347 -3.40 3.71 21.98
N ALA A 348 -2.30 2.95 21.87
CA ALA A 348 -1.57 2.80 20.62
C ALA A 348 -2.45 2.25 19.50
N LEU A 349 -3.26 1.22 19.79
CA LEU A 349 -4.22 0.65 18.84
C LEU A 349 -5.25 1.69 18.40
N SER A 350 -5.80 2.48 19.33
CA SER A 350 -6.80 3.51 19.01
C SER A 350 -6.24 4.63 18.13
N ILE A 351 -4.99 5.04 18.36
CA ILE A 351 -4.28 6.05 17.57
C ILE A 351 -4.00 5.52 16.17
N VAL A 352 -3.40 4.32 16.05
CA VAL A 352 -3.06 3.73 14.75
C VAL A 352 -4.33 3.49 13.92
N ALA A 353 -5.43 3.07 14.54
CA ALA A 353 -6.72 2.90 13.89
C ALA A 353 -7.31 4.24 13.40
N GLU A 354 -7.19 5.33 14.18
CA GLU A 354 -7.62 6.67 13.74
C GLU A 354 -6.83 7.13 12.52
N ILE A 355 -5.49 7.01 12.57
CA ILE A 355 -4.62 7.40 11.46
C ILE A 355 -4.99 6.59 10.20
N GLN A 356 -5.26 5.30 10.32
CA GLN A 356 -5.69 4.46 9.19
C GLN A 356 -7.04 4.92 8.59
N ALA A 357 -7.98 5.34 9.42
CA ALA A 357 -9.26 5.89 8.96
C ALA A 357 -9.04 7.22 8.20
N VAL A 358 -8.20 8.12 8.72
CA VAL A 358 -7.82 9.38 8.06
C VAL A 358 -7.12 9.13 6.74
N LEU A 359 -6.15 8.20 6.70
CA LEU A 359 -5.40 7.81 5.50
C LEU A 359 -6.32 7.34 4.36
N THR A 360 -7.38 6.61 4.72
CA THR A 360 -8.31 6.01 3.76
C THR A 360 -9.55 6.87 3.49
N GLY A 361 -9.67 8.02 4.15
CA GLY A 361 -10.84 8.90 4.05
C GLY A 361 -12.13 8.21 4.50
N ARG A 362 -12.04 7.25 5.43
CA ARG A 362 -13.19 6.47 5.90
C ARG A 362 -13.67 6.98 7.27
N PRO A 363 -14.99 6.98 7.51
CA PRO A 363 -15.49 7.14 8.86
C PRO A 363 -15.08 5.92 9.68
N ALA A 364 -14.45 6.14 10.83
CA ALA A 364 -14.17 5.08 11.78
C ALA A 364 -15.48 4.61 12.44
N GLY A 365 -15.76 3.32 12.40
CA GLY A 365 -17.01 2.73 12.92
C GLY A 365 -17.06 1.22 12.70
N PHE A 366 -18.13 0.58 13.18
CA PHE A 366 -18.30 -0.86 13.01
C PHE A 366 -18.67 -1.20 11.56
N LEU A 367 -17.94 -2.14 10.94
CA LEU A 367 -18.19 -2.56 9.56
C LEU A 367 -19.58 -3.19 9.36
N ARG A 368 -20.14 -3.86 10.38
CA ARG A 368 -21.48 -4.46 10.31
C ARG A 368 -22.61 -3.43 10.08
N ASP A 369 -22.36 -2.17 10.44
CA ASP A 369 -23.31 -1.07 10.29
C ASP A 369 -23.11 -0.32 8.97
N SER A 370 -22.10 -0.71 8.16
CA SER A 370 -21.83 -0.08 6.88
C SER A 370 -22.83 -0.55 5.82
N PRO A 371 -23.56 0.36 5.15
CA PRO A 371 -24.46 -0.02 4.07
C PRO A 371 -23.74 -0.26 2.73
N HIS A 372 -22.42 -0.08 2.69
CA HIS A 372 -21.60 -0.17 1.48
C HIS A 372 -20.60 -1.33 1.58
N PRO A 373 -20.15 -1.88 0.43
CA PRO A 373 -19.04 -2.83 0.41
C PRO A 373 -17.79 -2.27 1.11
N ILE A 374 -17.03 -3.16 1.76
CA ILE A 374 -15.78 -2.79 2.46
C ILE A 374 -14.83 -2.06 1.51
N HIS A 375 -14.68 -2.57 0.29
CA HIS A 375 -13.86 -1.97 -0.75
C HIS A 375 -14.75 -1.36 -1.84
N PRO A 376 -14.44 -0.14 -2.32
CA PRO A 376 -15.13 0.39 -3.49
C PRO A 376 -14.89 -0.54 -4.69
N PRO A 377 -15.87 -0.67 -5.61
CA PRO A 377 -15.69 -1.46 -6.82
C PRO A 377 -14.48 -0.96 -7.61
N LEU A 378 -13.84 -1.86 -8.35
CA LEU A 378 -12.72 -1.47 -9.20
C LEU A 378 -13.26 -0.63 -10.37
N HIS A 379 -12.64 0.50 -10.67
CA HIS A 379 -13.06 1.32 -11.80
C HIS A 379 -12.68 0.64 -13.12
N ALA A 380 -13.64 -0.02 -13.75
CA ALA A 380 -13.50 -0.67 -15.05
C ALA A 380 -14.37 0.03 -16.10
N ASN A 381 -13.86 0.14 -17.33
CA ASN A 381 -14.62 0.68 -18.48
C ASN A 381 -15.39 -0.41 -19.26
N ALA A 382 -15.28 -1.66 -18.84
CA ALA A 382 -15.95 -2.83 -19.40
C ALA A 382 -16.08 -3.91 -18.31
N PRO A 383 -17.02 -4.87 -18.43
CA PRO A 383 -17.14 -5.98 -17.50
C PRO A 383 -15.92 -6.91 -17.55
N LEU A 384 -15.66 -7.62 -16.44
CA LEU A 384 -14.61 -8.63 -16.36
C LEU A 384 -14.90 -9.74 -17.39
N VAL A 385 -13.88 -10.11 -18.16
CA VAL A 385 -13.95 -11.19 -19.14
C VAL A 385 -13.28 -12.42 -18.53
N ALA A 386 -14.05 -13.45 -18.20
CA ALA A 386 -13.51 -14.73 -17.76
C ALA A 386 -12.82 -15.40 -18.97
N GLU A 387 -11.49 -15.35 -19.01
CA GLU A 387 -10.72 -16.07 -20.01
C GLU A 387 -10.53 -17.51 -19.54
N GLY A 388 -11.06 -18.46 -20.32
CA GLY A 388 -10.86 -19.90 -20.16
C GLY A 388 -11.21 -20.42 -18.77
N ARG A 389 -12.42 -20.98 -18.59
CA ARG A 389 -12.64 -21.96 -17.51
C ARG A 389 -11.65 -23.09 -17.74
N VAL A 390 -10.74 -23.30 -16.79
CA VAL A 390 -9.80 -24.42 -16.84
C VAL A 390 -9.96 -25.20 -15.54
N ASP A 391 -10.70 -26.31 -15.64
CA ASP A 391 -10.92 -27.31 -14.60
C ASP A 391 -9.62 -27.53 -13.80
N ALA A 392 -9.67 -27.17 -12.52
CA ALA A 392 -8.54 -27.35 -11.62
C ALA A 392 -8.58 -28.79 -11.08
N VAL A 393 -7.83 -29.70 -11.70
CA VAL A 393 -7.67 -31.05 -11.15
C VAL A 393 -6.56 -31.03 -10.10
N CYS A 394 -6.94 -30.94 -8.83
CA CYS A 394 -6.05 -31.18 -7.69
C CYS A 394 -6.14 -32.67 -7.32
N GLY A 395 -5.08 -33.44 -7.59
CA GLY A 395 -4.92 -34.76 -6.97
C GLY A 395 -4.44 -34.57 -5.54
N LEU A 396 -5.19 -35.13 -4.58
CA LEU A 396 -4.82 -35.19 -3.16
C LEU A 396 -3.48 -35.92 -2.95
#